data_AF-A0A1J4JWN7-F1
#
_entry.id   AF-A0A1J4JWN7-F1
#
_cell.length_a   1.000
_cell.length_b   1.000
_cell.length_c   1.000
_cell.angle_alpha   90.00
_cell.angle_beta   90.00
_cell.angle_gamma   90.00
#
_symmetry.space_group_name_H-M   'P 1'
#
loop_
_entity.id
_entity.type
_entity.pdbx_description
1 polymer ?
#
loop_
_entity_poly.entity_id
_entity_poly.type
_entity_poly.pdbx_seq_one_letter_code
_entity_poly.pdbx_strand_id
1 'polypeptide(L)'
;MIPGFDIFMHQLEILKNLQILTISLFDCDASEIEEKSSELFIYFHEIELGNKEQFPIYEAYLHFLKHISLIKKISLKNLNIPYLILKELITNHSLKDNFHQSTIVNLFESNKLLSLFLYDQKVIDQTAWELLIMRCQKTDFTPNHIFLAYCWPEIVENPEIYNEVTALKPTVSNIIIYKKIYRLVPRSQPIDLSKFTNPS
;
A
#
# COMPACT_ATOMS: atom_id res chain seq x y z
N MET A 1 -15.45 -21.14 -32.48
CA MET A 1 -14.30 -20.58 -31.75
C MET A 1 -14.54 -19.08 -31.65
N ILE A 2 -14.61 -18.52 -30.45
CA ILE A 2 -14.82 -17.07 -30.26
C ILE A 2 -13.44 -16.41 -30.42
N PRO A 3 -13.24 -15.52 -31.42
CA PRO A 3 -11.96 -14.83 -31.57
C PRO A 3 -11.56 -14.12 -30.27
N GLY A 4 -10.33 -14.30 -29.83
CA GLY A 4 -9.81 -13.68 -28.60
C GLY A 4 -10.10 -14.44 -27.29
N PHE A 5 -10.88 -15.53 -27.32
CA PHE A 5 -11.11 -16.34 -26.12
C PHE A 5 -9.82 -16.95 -25.58
N ASP A 6 -8.94 -17.44 -26.44
CA ASP A 6 -7.67 -18.05 -26.02
C ASP A 6 -6.74 -17.01 -25.37
N ILE A 7 -6.73 -15.76 -25.85
CA ILE A 7 -5.98 -14.65 -25.26
C ILE A 7 -6.53 -14.34 -23.86
N PHE A 8 -7.85 -14.25 -23.73
CA PHE A 8 -8.49 -14.01 -22.44
C PHE A 8 -8.20 -15.13 -21.44
N MET A 9 -8.29 -16.39 -21.85
CA MET A 9 -7.97 -17.54 -21.00
C MET A 9 -6.49 -17.52 -20.56
N HIS A 10 -5.59 -17.12 -21.45
CA HIS A 10 -4.18 -16.96 -21.12
C HIS A 10 -3.95 -15.85 -20.09
N GLN A 11 -4.58 -14.68 -20.26
CA GLN A 11 -4.51 -13.58 -19.28
C GLN A 11 -5.06 -13.99 -17.91
N LEU A 12 -6.15 -14.77 -17.88
CA LEU A 12 -6.71 -15.31 -16.65
C LEU A 12 -5.74 -16.26 -15.93
N GLU A 13 -5.03 -17.11 -16.67
CA GLU A 13 -4.04 -18.01 -16.08
C GLU A 13 -2.87 -17.22 -15.48
N ILE A 14 -2.41 -16.17 -16.16
CA ILE A 14 -1.38 -15.27 -15.62
C ILE A 14 -1.86 -14.62 -14.31
N LEU A 15 -3.08 -14.06 -14.30
CA LEU A 15 -3.64 -13.42 -13.11
C LEU A 15 -3.81 -14.41 -11.95
N LYS A 16 -4.24 -15.65 -12.22
CA LYS A 16 -4.33 -16.71 -11.23
C LYS A 16 -2.96 -17.00 -10.60
N ASN A 17 -1.91 -17.12 -11.41
CA ASN A 17 -0.56 -17.34 -10.90
C ASN A 17 -0.05 -16.17 -10.06
N LEU A 18 -0.28 -14.92 -10.51
CA LEU A 18 0.04 -13.73 -9.73
C LEU A 18 -0.65 -13.73 -8.37
N GLN A 19 -1.93 -14.11 -8.33
CA GLN A 19 -2.70 -14.21 -7.09
C GLN A 19 -2.16 -15.30 -6.16
N ILE A 20 -1.85 -16.50 -6.69
CA ILE A 20 -1.29 -17.61 -5.92
C ILE A 20 0.04 -17.20 -5.27
N LEU A 21 0.96 -16.64 -6.06
CA LEU A 21 2.28 -16.19 -5.57
C LEU A 21 2.17 -15.03 -4.58
N THR A 22 1.24 -14.11 -4.80
CA THR A 22 1.01 -13.02 -3.85
C THR A 22 0.40 -13.55 -2.56
N ILE A 23 -0.53 -14.50 -2.62
CA ILE A 23 -1.15 -15.09 -1.42
C ILE A 23 -0.14 -15.89 -0.61
N SER A 24 0.73 -16.67 -1.25
CA SER A 24 1.74 -17.47 -0.56
C SER A 24 2.70 -16.59 0.26
N LEU A 25 3.03 -15.38 -0.24
CA LEU A 25 3.75 -14.36 0.51
C LEU A 25 3.07 -13.97 1.83
N PHE A 26 1.75 -13.83 1.85
CA PHE A 26 1.02 -13.49 3.08
C PHE A 26 0.85 -14.67 4.04
N ASP A 27 1.00 -15.90 3.55
CA ASP A 27 0.83 -17.11 4.35
C ASP A 27 2.16 -17.68 4.87
N CYS A 28 3.30 -17.20 4.37
CA CYS A 28 4.63 -17.67 4.76
C CYS A 28 5.14 -17.06 6.07
N ASP A 29 6.16 -17.71 6.65
CA ASP A 29 6.86 -17.20 7.83
C ASP A 29 7.84 -16.08 7.46
N ALA A 30 8.23 -15.26 8.44
CA ALA A 30 9.11 -14.11 8.23
C ALA A 30 10.47 -14.48 7.59
N SER A 31 10.97 -15.70 7.85
CA SER A 31 12.20 -16.23 7.26
C SER A 31 12.09 -16.57 5.77
N GLU A 32 10.88 -16.75 5.25
CA GLU A 32 10.61 -17.18 3.87
C GLU A 32 10.19 -16.02 2.96
N ILE A 33 9.91 -14.84 3.52
CA ILE A 33 9.43 -13.67 2.77
C ILE A 33 10.39 -13.30 1.63
N GLU A 34 11.71 -13.36 1.87
CA GLU A 34 12.71 -13.02 0.85
C GLU A 34 12.65 -13.99 -0.34
N GLU A 35 12.62 -15.29 -0.08
CA GLU A 35 12.51 -16.32 -1.12
C GLU A 35 11.19 -16.17 -1.90
N LYS A 36 10.06 -16.05 -1.19
CA LYS A 36 8.73 -15.94 -1.80
C LYS A 36 8.53 -14.63 -2.57
N SER A 37 9.14 -13.55 -2.11
CA SER A 37 9.09 -12.28 -2.85
C SER A 37 9.95 -12.36 -4.11
N SER A 38 11.12 -12.99 -4.03
CA SER A 38 11.94 -13.26 -5.20
C SER A 38 11.18 -14.10 -6.25
N GLU A 39 10.45 -15.14 -5.83
CA GLU A 39 9.63 -15.96 -6.72
C GLU A 39 8.58 -15.13 -7.46
N LEU A 40 7.84 -14.27 -6.74
CA LEU A 40 6.85 -13.35 -7.32
C LEU A 40 7.51 -12.36 -8.30
N PHE A 41 8.66 -11.80 -7.94
CA PHE A 41 9.31 -10.76 -8.73
C PHE A 41 9.96 -11.31 -9.99
N ILE A 42 10.55 -12.51 -9.92
CA ILE A 42 10.98 -13.26 -11.10
C ILE A 42 9.78 -13.45 -12.04
N TYR A 43 8.63 -13.86 -11.51
CA TYR A 43 7.44 -14.04 -12.34
C TYR A 43 6.95 -12.73 -12.98
N PHE A 44 7.02 -11.59 -12.28
CA PHE A 44 6.73 -10.28 -12.90
C PHE A 44 7.65 -9.98 -14.10
N HIS A 45 8.92 -10.36 -14.02
CA HIS A 45 9.88 -10.18 -15.11
C HIS A 45 9.58 -11.15 -16.27
N GLU A 46 9.28 -12.41 -15.98
CA GLU A 46 8.98 -13.44 -16.98
C GLU A 46 7.75 -13.10 -17.83
N ILE A 47 6.70 -12.57 -17.22
CA ILE A 47 5.49 -12.13 -17.94
C ILE A 47 5.62 -10.72 -18.51
N GLU A 48 6.77 -10.08 -18.31
CA GLU A 48 7.04 -8.69 -18.70
C GLU A 48 5.94 -7.72 -18.23
N LEU A 49 5.57 -7.78 -16.95
CA LEU A 49 4.38 -7.10 -16.40
C LEU A 49 4.35 -5.59 -16.70
N GLY A 50 5.52 -4.95 -16.76
CA GLY A 50 5.67 -3.53 -17.07
C GLY A 50 5.51 -3.16 -18.55
N ASN A 51 5.30 -4.12 -19.44
CA ASN A 51 5.11 -3.84 -20.87
C ASN A 51 3.67 -3.39 -21.15
N LYS A 52 3.52 -2.46 -22.10
CA LYS A 52 2.21 -1.89 -22.48
C LYS A 52 1.20 -2.94 -22.93
N GLU A 53 1.66 -4.02 -23.55
CA GLU A 53 0.82 -5.14 -23.99
C GLU A 53 0.17 -5.89 -22.82
N GLN A 54 0.80 -5.85 -21.65
CA GLN A 54 0.32 -6.48 -20.41
C GLN A 54 -0.45 -5.51 -19.52
N PHE A 55 -0.76 -4.30 -19.99
CA PHE A 55 -1.49 -3.29 -19.22
C PHE A 55 -2.78 -3.83 -18.57
N PRO A 56 -3.65 -4.63 -19.24
CA PRO A 56 -4.85 -5.17 -18.60
C PRO A 56 -4.54 -6.11 -17.42
N ILE A 57 -3.49 -6.92 -17.54
CA ILE A 57 -3.04 -7.82 -16.46
C ILE A 57 -2.50 -6.99 -15.31
N TYR A 58 -1.68 -5.99 -15.62
CA TYR A 58 -1.06 -5.12 -14.63
C TYR A 58 -2.11 -4.33 -13.85
N GLU A 59 -3.08 -3.72 -14.54
CA GLU A 59 -4.19 -3.01 -13.90
C GLU A 59 -5.03 -3.95 -13.01
N ALA A 60 -5.40 -5.12 -13.51
CA ALA A 60 -6.15 -6.11 -12.73
C ALA A 60 -5.36 -6.60 -11.49
N TYR A 61 -4.04 -6.75 -11.61
CA TYR A 61 -3.19 -7.10 -10.48
C TYR A 61 -3.13 -6.00 -9.41
N LEU A 62 -3.04 -4.73 -9.81
CA LEU A 62 -3.07 -3.62 -8.85
C LEU A 62 -4.44 -3.50 -8.15
N HIS A 63 -5.54 -3.79 -8.87
CA HIS A 63 -6.87 -3.92 -8.26
C HIS A 63 -6.92 -5.03 -7.21
N PHE A 64 -6.34 -6.20 -7.52
CA PHE A 64 -6.23 -7.27 -6.54
C PHE A 64 -5.40 -6.84 -5.32
N LEU A 65 -4.24 -6.20 -5.53
CA LEU A 65 -3.37 -5.73 -4.46
C LEU A 65 -4.06 -4.70 -3.56
N LYS A 66 -4.84 -3.78 -4.12
CA LYS A 66 -5.67 -2.83 -3.36
C LYS A 66 -6.60 -3.54 -2.36
N HIS A 67 -7.16 -4.68 -2.77
CA HIS A 67 -8.16 -5.44 -2.00
C HIS A 67 -7.56 -6.57 -1.17
N ILE A 68 -6.24 -6.76 -1.16
CA ILE A 68 -5.61 -7.89 -0.47
C ILE A 68 -5.94 -7.94 1.03
N SER A 69 -6.13 -6.77 1.65
CA SER A 69 -6.52 -6.65 3.06
C SER A 69 -7.92 -7.18 3.38
N LEU A 70 -8.78 -7.30 2.36
CA LEU A 70 -10.11 -7.90 2.50
C LEU A 70 -10.06 -9.43 2.35
N ILE A 71 -9.06 -9.93 1.62
CA ILE A 71 -8.90 -11.36 1.29
C ILE A 71 -8.04 -12.05 2.35
N LYS A 72 -7.03 -11.37 2.87
CA LYS A 72 -6.10 -11.88 3.87
C LYS A 72 -6.09 -11.00 5.10
N LYS A 73 -6.06 -11.64 6.27
CA LYS A 73 -5.90 -10.94 7.55
C LYS A 73 -4.48 -10.38 7.62
N ILE A 74 -4.35 -9.10 7.28
CA ILE A 74 -3.07 -8.40 7.42
C ILE A 74 -2.78 -8.29 8.92
N SER A 75 -1.76 -9.03 9.36
CA SER A 75 -1.17 -8.87 10.68
C SER A 75 -0.05 -7.82 10.62
N LEU A 76 0.38 -7.32 11.78
CA LEU A 76 1.54 -6.42 11.85
C LEU A 76 2.80 -7.04 11.22
N LYS A 77 2.93 -8.37 11.27
CA LYS A 77 4.06 -9.09 10.66
C LYS A 77 4.10 -8.92 9.13
N ASN A 78 2.92 -8.88 8.49
CA ASN A 78 2.79 -8.96 7.03
C ASN A 78 2.37 -7.62 6.41
N LEU A 79 2.28 -6.56 7.23
CA LEU A 79 1.91 -5.21 6.82
C LEU A 79 2.87 -4.61 5.78
N ASN A 80 4.13 -5.06 5.77
CA ASN A 80 5.15 -4.57 4.85
C ASN A 80 5.09 -5.21 3.46
N ILE A 81 4.38 -6.34 3.30
CA ILE A 81 4.34 -7.08 2.03
C ILE A 81 3.74 -6.25 0.89
N PRO A 82 2.58 -5.56 1.05
CA PRO A 82 2.07 -4.68 0.00
C PRO A 82 3.07 -3.58 -0.42
N TYR A 83 3.86 -3.06 0.52
CA TYR A 83 4.88 -2.04 0.22
C TYR A 83 6.06 -2.62 -0.52
N LEU A 84 6.49 -3.82 -0.17
CA LEU A 84 7.55 -4.54 -0.88
C LEU A 84 7.15 -4.74 -2.34
N ILE A 85 5.92 -5.23 -2.58
CA ILE A 85 5.36 -5.41 -3.92
C ILE A 85 5.27 -4.07 -4.66
N LEU A 86 4.69 -3.03 -4.06
CA LEU A 86 4.59 -1.72 -4.72
C LEU A 86 5.97 -1.12 -5.03
N LYS A 87 6.96 -1.29 -4.15
CA LYS A 87 8.33 -0.81 -4.37
C LYS A 87 8.94 -1.49 -5.60
N GLU A 88 8.76 -2.79 -5.74
CA GLU A 88 9.21 -3.55 -6.92
C GLU A 88 8.54 -3.01 -8.18
N LEU A 89 7.21 -2.86 -8.16
CA LEU A 89 6.45 -2.34 -9.31
C LEU A 89 6.87 -0.93 -9.72
N ILE A 90 7.18 -0.07 -8.75
CA ILE A 90 7.67 1.30 -9.00
C ILE A 90 9.07 1.29 -9.60
N THR A 91 9.97 0.44 -9.10
CA THR A 91 11.39 0.49 -9.42
C THR A 91 11.70 -0.26 -10.72
N ASN A 92 11.09 -1.43 -10.91
CA ASN A 92 11.47 -2.38 -11.96
C ASN A 92 10.39 -2.59 -13.03
N HIS A 93 9.14 -2.20 -12.77
CA HIS A 93 8.02 -2.40 -13.71
C HIS A 93 7.33 -1.11 -14.15
N SER A 94 8.02 0.04 -14.01
CA SER A 94 7.61 1.32 -14.58
C SER A 94 6.18 1.75 -14.21
N LEU A 95 5.73 1.48 -12.97
CA LEU A 95 4.37 1.83 -12.51
C LEU A 95 4.01 3.30 -12.81
N LYS A 96 4.97 4.22 -12.62
CA LYS A 96 4.79 5.67 -12.84
C LYS A 96 4.59 6.05 -14.30
N ASP A 97 5.21 5.31 -15.21
CA ASP A 97 5.21 5.63 -16.64
C ASP A 97 4.05 4.95 -17.36
N ASN A 98 3.62 3.78 -16.86
CA ASN A 98 2.51 3.01 -17.41
C ASN A 98 1.14 3.52 -16.99
N PHE A 99 1.02 4.11 -15.80
CA PHE A 99 -0.26 4.57 -15.27
C PHE A 99 -0.25 6.07 -15.06
N HIS A 100 -1.28 6.74 -15.59
CA HIS A 100 -1.49 8.14 -15.27
C HIS A 100 -1.74 8.29 -13.75
N GLN A 101 -1.20 9.36 -13.16
CA GLN A 101 -1.30 9.61 -11.72
C GLN A 101 -2.75 9.56 -11.20
N SER A 102 -3.71 10.09 -11.97
CA SER A 102 -5.12 10.03 -11.57
C SER A 102 -5.66 8.61 -11.47
N THR A 103 -5.19 7.69 -12.32
CA THR A 103 -5.57 6.27 -12.29
C THR A 103 -5.03 5.62 -11.01
N ILE A 104 -3.75 5.85 -10.69
CA ILE A 104 -3.13 5.34 -9.46
C ILE A 104 -3.86 5.88 -8.22
N VAL A 105 -4.14 7.18 -8.20
CA VAL A 105 -4.88 7.86 -7.13
C VAL A 105 -6.25 7.22 -6.91
N ASN A 106 -7.06 7.11 -7.98
CA ASN A 106 -8.40 6.53 -7.88
C ASN A 106 -8.33 5.04 -7.50
N LEU A 107 -7.30 4.33 -7.98
CA LEU A 107 -7.12 2.93 -7.65
C LEU A 107 -6.89 2.77 -6.15
N PHE A 108 -5.97 3.51 -5.54
CA PHE A 108 -5.63 3.34 -4.13
C PHE A 108 -6.44 4.20 -3.16
N GLU A 109 -7.44 4.97 -3.62
CA GLU A 109 -8.16 5.94 -2.79
C GLU A 109 -8.80 5.36 -1.52
N SER A 110 -9.26 4.10 -1.58
CA SER A 110 -9.87 3.42 -0.44
C SER A 110 -8.82 2.79 0.50
N ASN A 111 -7.58 2.66 0.06
CA ASN A 111 -6.45 2.13 0.84
C ASN A 111 -5.48 3.27 1.16
N LYS A 112 -5.80 4.02 2.22
CA LYS A 112 -5.06 5.22 2.65
C LYS A 112 -3.58 4.95 2.91
N LEU A 113 -3.26 3.73 3.34
CA LEU A 113 -1.90 3.31 3.65
C LEU A 113 -1.04 3.20 2.40
N LEU A 114 -1.55 2.50 1.39
CA LEU A 114 -0.87 2.41 0.09
C LEU A 114 -0.83 3.76 -0.61
N SER A 115 -1.89 4.57 -0.50
CA SER A 115 -1.89 5.94 -1.03
C SER A 115 -0.79 6.80 -0.42
N LEU A 116 -0.59 6.74 0.90
CA LEU A 116 0.48 7.46 1.59
C LEU A 116 1.87 6.97 1.12
N PHE A 117 2.05 5.65 1.02
CA PHE A 117 3.28 5.07 0.49
C PHE A 117 3.60 5.57 -0.93
N LEU A 118 2.59 5.63 -1.80
CA LEU A 118 2.75 6.12 -3.18
C LEU A 118 3.13 7.61 -3.25
N TYR A 119 2.58 8.44 -2.35
CA TYR A 119 2.99 9.83 -2.21
C TYR A 119 4.45 9.95 -1.71
N ASP A 120 4.85 9.14 -0.74
CA ASP A 120 6.23 9.09 -0.22
C ASP A 120 7.22 8.68 -1.31
N GLN A 121 6.87 7.70 -2.13
CA GLN A 121 7.66 7.24 -3.28
C GLN A 121 7.60 8.18 -4.50
N LYS A 122 6.94 9.35 -4.39
CA LYS A 122 6.78 10.33 -5.49
C LYS A 122 6.11 9.72 -6.74
N VAL A 123 5.20 8.77 -6.54
CA VAL A 123 4.30 8.26 -7.60
C VAL A 123 3.11 9.21 -7.77
N ILE A 124 2.67 9.81 -6.67
CA ILE A 124 1.58 10.80 -6.63
C ILE A 124 2.17 12.12 -6.14
N ASP A 125 1.85 13.22 -6.83
CA ASP A 125 2.26 14.57 -6.42
C ASP A 125 1.45 15.10 -5.21
N GLN A 126 1.87 16.28 -4.74
CA GLN A 126 1.21 16.94 -3.61
C GLN A 126 -0.25 17.29 -3.89
N THR A 127 -0.57 17.75 -5.10
CA THR A 127 -1.92 18.18 -5.48
C THR A 127 -2.89 17.00 -5.42
N ALA A 128 -2.51 15.86 -5.99
CA ALA A 128 -3.32 14.65 -5.98
C ALA A 128 -3.45 14.05 -4.57
N TRP A 129 -2.41 14.14 -3.75
CA TRP A 129 -2.49 13.76 -2.34
C TRP A 129 -3.48 14.63 -1.55
N GLU A 130 -3.44 15.96 -1.75
CA GLU A 130 -4.38 16.89 -1.13
C GLU A 130 -5.83 16.60 -1.56
N LEU A 131 -6.04 16.29 -2.85
CA LEU A 131 -7.35 15.87 -3.37
C LEU A 131 -7.85 14.57 -2.72
N LEU A 132 -6.98 13.58 -2.52
CA LEU A 132 -7.33 12.34 -1.80
C LEU A 132 -7.80 12.63 -0.38
N ILE A 133 -7.06 13.44 0.37
CA ILE A 133 -7.43 13.84 1.74
C ILE A 133 -8.78 14.55 1.75
N MET A 134 -8.99 15.50 0.83
CA MET A 134 -10.26 16.24 0.74
C MET A 134 -11.45 15.32 0.41
N ARG A 135 -11.26 14.30 -0.43
CA ARG A 135 -12.30 13.31 -0.73
C ARG A 135 -12.65 12.47 0.50
N CYS A 136 -11.65 12.02 1.26
CA CYS A 136 -11.86 11.25 2.48
C CYS A 136 -12.59 12.02 3.60
N GLN A 137 -12.56 13.36 3.59
CA GLN A 137 -13.27 14.18 4.58
C GLN A 137 -14.78 14.26 4.31
N LYS A 138 -15.22 14.00 3.07
CA LYS A 138 -16.63 14.13 2.70
C LYS A 138 -17.49 12.91 3.02
N THR A 139 -16.87 11.73 3.19
CA THR A 139 -17.61 10.46 3.27
C THR A 139 -17.77 9.92 4.69
N ASP A 140 -16.94 10.33 5.66
CA ASP A 140 -16.98 9.78 7.03
C ASP A 140 -16.84 10.88 8.08
N PHE A 141 -17.90 11.09 8.87
CA PHE A 141 -17.93 11.97 10.05
C PHE A 141 -17.33 11.30 11.31
N THR A 142 -16.78 10.10 11.19
CA THR A 142 -15.91 9.55 12.22
C THR A 142 -14.51 10.09 12.00
N PRO A 143 -13.84 10.64 13.04
CA PRO A 143 -12.45 11.01 12.91
C PRO A 143 -11.71 9.80 12.37
N ASN A 144 -10.88 10.03 11.35
CA ASN A 144 -10.03 9.04 10.71
C ASN A 144 -8.98 8.49 11.71
N HIS A 145 -9.43 7.86 12.79
CA HIS A 145 -8.60 7.23 13.81
C HIS A 145 -7.70 6.18 13.17
N ILE A 146 -8.10 5.59 12.02
CA ILE A 146 -7.29 4.65 11.24
C ILE A 146 -6.16 5.34 10.45
N PHE A 147 -6.31 6.61 10.05
CA PHE A 147 -5.21 7.38 9.46
C PHE A 147 -4.21 7.82 10.53
N LEU A 148 -4.73 8.24 11.69
CA LEU A 148 -3.94 8.47 12.89
C LEU A 148 -3.27 7.18 13.38
N ALA A 149 -3.92 6.04 13.14
CA ALA A 149 -3.43 4.72 13.48
C ALA A 149 -2.21 4.26 12.69
N TYR A 150 -1.79 5.02 11.70
CA TYR A 150 -0.57 4.74 10.96
C TYR A 150 0.59 5.66 11.33
N CYS A 151 0.31 6.70 12.11
CA CYS A 151 1.32 7.45 12.86
C CYS A 151 1.66 6.75 14.20
N TRP A 152 1.31 5.46 14.34
CA TRP A 152 1.24 4.73 15.61
C TRP A 152 2.59 4.36 16.24
N PRO A 153 3.71 4.10 15.51
CA PRO A 153 5.00 3.91 16.18
C PRO A 153 5.36 5.12 17.04
N GLU A 154 5.18 6.32 16.49
CA GLU A 154 5.57 7.57 17.13
C GLU A 154 4.58 8.02 18.22
N ILE A 155 3.29 7.70 18.08
CA ILE A 155 2.27 7.96 19.12
C ILE A 155 2.43 7.01 20.32
N VAL A 156 2.88 5.77 20.11
CA VAL A 156 3.20 4.84 21.21
C VAL A 156 4.42 5.32 21.99
N GLU A 157 5.40 5.90 21.30
CA GLU A 157 6.56 6.52 21.95
C GLU A 157 6.22 7.86 22.62
N ASN A 158 5.21 8.59 22.12
CA ASN A 158 4.81 9.88 22.67
C ASN A 158 3.28 10.10 22.65
N PRO A 159 2.56 9.67 23.71
CA PRO A 159 1.10 9.76 23.80
C PRO A 159 0.55 11.19 23.79
N GLU A 160 1.36 12.20 24.12
CA GLU A 160 0.92 13.60 24.12
C GLU A 160 0.62 14.10 22.70
N ILE A 161 1.34 13.58 21.70
CA ILE A 161 1.09 13.88 20.28
C ILE A 161 -0.32 13.43 19.87
N TYR A 162 -0.82 12.30 20.38
CA TYR A 162 -2.18 11.85 20.10
C TYR A 162 -3.23 12.85 20.59
N ASN A 163 -3.04 13.41 21.79
CA ASN A 163 -3.97 14.37 22.36
C ASN A 163 -3.94 15.70 21.58
N GLU A 164 -2.76 16.15 21.15
CA GLU A 164 -2.64 17.33 20.29
C GLU A 164 -3.31 17.11 18.92
N VAL A 165 -3.06 15.95 18.32
CA VAL A 165 -3.56 15.59 16.99
C VAL A 165 -5.07 15.37 16.97
N THR A 166 -5.63 14.77 18.03
CA THR A 166 -7.09 14.59 18.18
C THR A 166 -7.81 15.88 18.58
N ALA A 167 -7.12 16.81 19.25
CA ALA A 167 -7.64 18.16 19.53
C ALA A 167 -7.68 19.06 18.29
N LEU A 168 -6.85 18.79 17.27
CA LEU A 168 -6.85 19.51 16.00
C LEU A 168 -8.04 19.10 15.13
N LYS A 169 -9.07 19.96 15.02
CA LYS A 169 -10.14 19.80 14.02
C LYS A 169 -9.53 19.71 12.61
N PRO A 170 -9.81 18.68 11.80
CA PRO A 170 -9.17 18.54 10.49
C PRO A 170 -9.57 19.72 9.59
N THR A 171 -8.62 20.61 9.35
CA THR A 171 -8.72 21.74 8.43
C THR A 171 -7.52 21.70 7.49
N VAL A 172 -7.61 22.34 6.32
CA VAL A 172 -6.52 22.40 5.34
C VAL A 172 -5.22 22.94 5.96
N SER A 173 -5.32 23.87 6.92
CA SER A 173 -4.19 24.39 7.69
C SER A 173 -3.49 23.34 8.55
N ASN A 174 -4.21 22.31 9.01
CA ASN A 174 -3.65 21.25 9.85
C ASN A 174 -2.84 20.22 9.06
N ILE A 175 -3.00 20.13 7.74
CA ILE A 175 -2.14 19.30 6.86
C ILE A 175 -0.67 19.76 6.96
N ILE A 176 -0.43 21.06 7.17
CA ILE A 176 0.91 21.62 7.39
C ILE A 176 1.47 21.18 8.74
N ILE A 177 0.62 21.07 9.78
CA ILE A 177 1.01 20.59 11.11
C ILE A 177 1.35 19.10 11.05
N TYR A 178 0.53 18.28 10.39
CA TYR A 178 0.84 16.87 10.13
C TYR A 178 2.17 16.72 9.38
N LYS A 179 2.44 17.54 8.34
CA LYS A 179 3.75 17.56 7.64
C LYS A 179 4.92 17.96 8.54
N LYS A 180 4.70 18.86 9.51
CA LYS A 180 5.75 19.35 10.42
C LYS A 180 6.08 18.29 11.48
N ILE A 181 5.06 17.64 12.03
CA ILE A 181 5.21 16.49 12.94
C ILE A 181 5.94 15.35 12.20
N TYR A 182 5.53 15.03 10.97
CA TYR A 182 6.12 13.96 10.17
C TYR A 182 7.59 14.19 9.75
N ARG A 183 8.04 15.46 9.71
CA ARG A 183 9.43 15.82 9.38
C ARG A 183 10.35 15.90 10.59
N LEU A 184 9.80 16.01 11.80
CA LEU A 184 10.56 16.23 13.03
C LEU A 184 10.90 14.92 13.77
N VAL A 185 10.26 13.80 13.41
CA VAL A 185 10.49 12.53 14.10
C VAL A 185 11.54 11.68 13.35
N PRO A 186 12.67 11.31 14.00
CA PRO A 186 13.66 10.43 13.40
C PRO A 186 13.05 9.04 13.15
N ARG A 187 13.20 8.53 11.92
CA ARG A 187 12.88 7.13 11.61
C ARG A 187 13.96 6.23 12.23
N SER A 188 13.83 5.86 13.49
CA SER A 188 14.81 4.99 14.15
C SER A 188 14.20 3.84 14.94
N GLN A 189 14.53 2.65 14.42
CA GLN A 189 14.61 1.32 15.06
C GLN A 189 13.37 0.40 15.09
N PRO A 190 13.59 -0.92 14.91
CA PRO A 190 12.54 -1.93 15.00
C PRO A 190 11.98 -1.99 16.43
N ILE A 191 10.65 -2.13 16.50
CA ILE A 191 9.89 -2.19 17.74
C ILE A 191 10.26 -3.47 18.51
N ASP A 192 10.76 -3.33 19.74
CA ASP A 192 10.96 -4.45 20.67
C ASP A 192 9.61 -4.89 21.27
N LEU A 193 9.10 -6.01 20.75
CA LEU A 193 7.79 -6.56 21.07
C LEU A 193 7.75 -7.35 22.39
N SER A 194 8.90 -7.59 23.05
CA SER A 194 8.96 -8.27 24.35
C SER A 194 8.25 -7.51 25.48
N LYS A 195 7.98 -6.21 25.26
CA LYS A 195 7.29 -5.33 26.20
C LYS A 195 5.76 -5.44 26.16
N PHE A 196 5.20 -6.19 25.21
CA PHE A 196 3.74 -6.32 25.01
C PHE A 196 3.20 -7.73 25.25
N THR A 197 4.04 -8.70 25.61
CA THR A 197 3.57 -9.96 26.20
C THR A 197 3.30 -9.72 27.68
N ASN A 198 2.03 -9.80 28.09
CA ASN A 198 1.69 -9.79 29.52
C ASN A 198 2.51 -10.86 30.25
N PRO A 199 3.13 -10.54 31.40
CA PRO A 199 3.70 -11.56 32.24
C PRO A 199 2.59 -12.51 32.70
N SER A 200 2.81 -13.79 32.48
CA SER A 200 1.99 -14.91 32.94
C SER A 200 1.78 -14.90 34.46
#